data_AF-A0A2F0ALZ6-F1
#
_entry.id   AF-A0A2F0ALZ6-F1
#
_cell.length_a   1.000
_cell.length_b   1.000
_cell.length_c   1.000
_cell.angle_alpha   90.00
_cell.angle_beta   90.00
_cell.angle_gamma   90.00
#
_symmetry.space_group_name_H-M   'P 1'
#
loop_
_entity.id
_entity.type
_entity.pdbx_description
1 polymer ?
#
loop_
_entity_poly.entity_id
_entity_poly.type
_entity_poly.pdbx_seq_one_letter_code
_entity_poly.pdbx_strand_id
1 'polypeptide(L)'
;MRAVDIPQADSLSRIRELVQTVHFGASDTARLQKVMSLHPRHVGYHLHAARVLDWIERADDQWIVTTLGGELIATAAGSQEERAIFRQSISASEYLVAIAPSLLADQAPEQDLLSLRIQEVAGIAPATARRRASTLLRWRTQSLPTRVKRFEIADVSDDDEANRESMRVHAAHVERYGLLGSLRVEFGEAPVFIGANSTGKSTLFDVFRFLSDALYKGIDDAISIRADRFEDLVWFGEGDSFALALEFTIPKAARYDLARIRYEVEIGRNEDAAVGVTREAMYLCPRELPAQQVIHSSTPRGWRKILGMGQTGQARYGSEHPSSRKTTTAPVGSQALGLSQLPDDPERFPAARRVRNLLLSGVQQVSFAPAELVRPMALDAPASMDAQGAGLAAVIGALEAGPSDVFLRWISHIKEAIPGVETLMTRVIDDSRYVFAEMRGGVQLPLRRLSSGSIVAIGLCTLGYQDRKDSVLIVEAPEAGVHPSTIEAVAQGTMESDSSLQIMLTTYSPAWVAAVPVDRLRRFVREAGAIRVLPGIDIGTDDDAEVTKPSLDLLYGAGLL
;
A
#
# COMPACT_ATOMS: atom_id res chain seq x y z
N MET A 1 -26.55 34.73 -19.32
CA MET A 1 -25.24 34.40 -18.70
C MET A 1 -24.16 34.59 -19.75
N ARG A 2 -23.07 35.33 -19.47
CA ARG A 2 -21.95 35.47 -20.42
C ARG A 2 -20.94 34.35 -20.18
N ALA A 3 -20.17 33.98 -21.20
CA ALA A 3 -19.07 32.99 -21.10
C ALA A 3 -18.06 33.29 -19.97
N VAL A 4 -17.98 34.57 -19.56
CA VAL A 4 -17.11 35.05 -18.48
C VAL A 4 -17.61 34.61 -17.12
N ASP A 5 -18.91 34.31 -16.95
CA ASP A 5 -19.56 33.99 -15.67
C ASP A 5 -19.38 32.53 -15.22
N ILE A 6 -18.53 31.77 -15.93
CA ILE A 6 -18.18 30.40 -15.56
C ILE A 6 -16.78 30.37 -14.97
N PRO A 7 -16.61 29.93 -13.70
CA PRO A 7 -15.33 29.91 -13.04
C PRO A 7 -14.24 29.14 -13.82
N GLN A 8 -13.02 29.67 -13.74
CA GLN A 8 -11.84 29.07 -14.37
C GLN A 8 -10.79 28.60 -13.36
N ALA A 9 -10.90 29.07 -12.13
CA ALA A 9 -10.06 28.67 -11.02
C ALA A 9 -10.65 27.41 -10.41
N ASP A 10 -9.87 26.34 -10.33
CA ASP A 10 -10.31 25.00 -9.94
C ASP A 10 -10.07 24.65 -8.46
N SER A 11 -9.31 25.48 -7.75
CA SER A 11 -9.02 25.31 -6.32
C SER A 11 -9.80 26.32 -5.47
N LEU A 12 -10.78 25.84 -4.71
CA LEU A 12 -11.52 26.61 -3.71
C LEU A 12 -10.59 27.09 -2.59
N SER A 13 -9.59 26.29 -2.20
CA SER A 13 -8.58 26.68 -1.21
C SER A 13 -7.73 27.88 -1.66
N ARG A 14 -7.31 27.92 -2.93
CA ARG A 14 -6.59 29.11 -3.47
C ARG A 14 -7.51 30.32 -3.64
N ILE A 15 -8.79 30.10 -3.94
CA ILE A 15 -9.77 31.18 -3.96
C ILE A 15 -9.95 31.73 -2.54
N ARG A 16 -10.03 30.89 -1.51
CA ARG A 16 -10.05 31.30 -0.11
C ARG A 16 -8.83 32.13 0.28
N GLU A 17 -7.62 31.70 -0.12
CA GLU A 17 -6.38 32.47 0.13
C GLU A 17 -6.47 33.88 -0.47
N LEU A 18 -7.08 34.02 -1.64
CA LEU A 18 -7.36 35.34 -2.22
C LEU A 18 -8.29 36.16 -1.32
N VAL A 19 -9.40 35.58 -0.84
CA VAL A 19 -10.35 36.27 0.04
C VAL A 19 -9.67 36.70 1.34
N GLN A 20 -8.83 35.83 1.93
CA GLN A 20 -7.99 36.16 3.09
C GLN A 20 -7.07 37.35 2.79
N THR A 21 -6.46 37.37 1.61
CA THR A 21 -5.56 38.46 1.20
C THR A 21 -6.32 39.79 1.06
N VAL A 22 -7.55 39.76 0.53
CA VAL A 22 -8.45 40.93 0.50
C VAL A 22 -8.83 41.37 1.92
N HIS A 23 -9.16 40.43 2.81
CA HIS A 23 -9.47 40.71 4.21
C HIS A 23 -8.34 41.42 4.95
N PHE A 24 -7.09 41.03 4.68
CA PHE A 24 -5.89 41.67 5.26
C PHE A 24 -5.46 42.97 4.56
N GLY A 25 -6.30 43.54 3.68
CA GLY A 25 -6.15 44.91 3.17
C GLY A 25 -5.51 45.04 1.78
N ALA A 26 -5.38 43.95 1.01
CA ALA A 26 -5.04 44.03 -0.41
C ALA A 26 -6.32 44.16 -1.25
N SER A 27 -6.91 45.36 -1.26
CA SER A 27 -8.21 45.60 -1.91
C SER A 27 -8.13 45.93 -3.40
N ASP A 28 -6.95 46.18 -3.97
CA ASP A 28 -6.76 46.42 -5.40
C ASP A 28 -6.10 45.23 -6.13
N THR A 29 -6.47 45.06 -7.41
CA THR A 29 -6.04 43.91 -8.24
C THR A 29 -4.51 43.84 -8.44
N ALA A 30 -3.82 44.98 -8.52
CA ALA A 30 -2.37 45.02 -8.73
C ALA A 30 -1.62 44.55 -7.48
N ARG A 31 -2.11 44.93 -6.30
CA ARG A 31 -1.58 44.48 -5.02
C ARG A 31 -1.85 43.00 -4.77
N LEU A 32 -3.05 42.50 -5.10
CA LEU A 32 -3.34 41.06 -5.04
C LEU A 32 -2.40 40.23 -5.92
N GLN A 33 -2.13 40.71 -7.14
CA GLN A 33 -1.18 40.05 -8.04
C GLN A 33 0.23 39.95 -7.42
N LYS A 34 0.70 41.04 -6.80
CA LYS A 34 2.03 41.10 -6.18
C LYS A 34 2.12 40.24 -4.92
N VAL A 35 1.09 40.27 -4.06
CA VAL A 35 1.08 39.52 -2.79
C VAL A 35 0.95 38.02 -3.03
N MET A 36 0.07 37.60 -3.93
CA MET A 36 -0.13 36.18 -4.24
C MET A 36 0.89 35.61 -5.23
N SER A 37 1.78 36.44 -5.80
CA SER A 37 2.75 36.04 -6.83
C SER A 37 2.12 35.33 -8.05
N LEU A 38 0.91 35.75 -8.44
CA LEU A 38 0.14 35.13 -9.53
C LEU A 38 0.29 35.91 -10.85
N HIS A 39 0.20 35.21 -11.99
CA HIS A 39 0.10 35.87 -13.30
C HIS A 39 -1.22 36.67 -13.40
N PRO A 40 -1.28 37.85 -14.06
CA PRO A 40 -2.47 38.72 -14.10
C PRO A 40 -3.78 38.00 -14.46
N ARG A 41 -3.72 37.12 -15.46
CA ARG A 41 -4.86 36.29 -15.90
C ARG A 41 -5.39 35.33 -14.82
N HIS A 42 -4.54 34.80 -13.95
CA HIS A 42 -4.96 33.87 -12.88
C HIS A 42 -5.61 34.63 -11.71
N VAL A 43 -5.09 35.81 -11.35
CA VAL A 43 -5.74 36.69 -10.36
C VAL A 43 -7.16 37.03 -10.80
N GLY A 44 -7.34 37.38 -12.09
CA GLY A 44 -8.66 37.62 -12.66
C GLY A 44 -9.61 36.43 -12.53
N TYR A 45 -9.12 35.19 -12.70
CA TYR A 45 -9.93 33.98 -12.53
C TYR A 45 -10.32 33.71 -11.08
N HIS A 46 -9.41 33.95 -10.13
CA HIS A 46 -9.70 33.78 -8.70
C HIS A 46 -10.65 34.86 -8.19
N LEU A 47 -10.46 36.12 -8.56
CA LEU A 47 -11.38 37.22 -8.25
C LEU A 47 -12.78 36.94 -8.80
N HIS A 48 -12.86 36.48 -10.04
CA HIS A 48 -14.13 36.12 -10.65
C HIS A 48 -14.82 34.97 -9.91
N ALA A 49 -14.08 33.91 -9.59
CA ALA A 49 -14.61 32.76 -8.87
C ALA A 49 -15.09 33.12 -7.44
N ALA A 50 -14.31 33.92 -6.71
CA ALA A 50 -14.68 34.41 -5.38
C ALA A 50 -15.96 35.26 -5.43
N ARG A 51 -16.14 36.08 -6.47
CA ARG A 51 -17.39 36.84 -6.69
C ARG A 51 -18.58 35.93 -7.02
N VAL A 52 -18.39 34.90 -7.85
CA VAL A 52 -19.45 33.92 -8.19
C VAL A 52 -19.92 33.14 -6.95
N LEU A 53 -19.02 32.91 -6.00
CA LEU A 53 -19.29 32.24 -4.72
C LEU A 53 -19.77 33.19 -3.61
N ASP A 54 -19.94 34.47 -3.93
CA ASP A 54 -20.33 35.52 -2.98
C ASP A 54 -19.37 35.64 -1.78
N TRP A 55 -18.06 35.51 -2.00
CA TRP A 55 -17.04 35.71 -0.96
C TRP A 55 -16.41 37.11 -0.98
N ILE A 56 -16.46 37.76 -2.14
CA ILE A 56 -16.02 39.14 -2.31
C ILE A 56 -16.98 39.89 -3.22
N GLU A 57 -17.07 41.19 -3.02
CA GLU A 57 -17.77 42.12 -3.90
C GLU A 57 -16.88 43.33 -4.21
N ARG A 58 -17.30 44.15 -5.16
CA ARG A 58 -16.53 45.32 -5.59
C ARG A 58 -17.30 46.60 -5.25
N ALA A 59 -16.74 47.43 -4.38
CA ALA A 59 -17.28 48.73 -3.96
C ALA A 59 -16.20 49.81 -4.20
N ASP A 60 -16.57 50.91 -4.87
CA ASP A 60 -15.68 52.06 -5.14
C ASP A 60 -14.27 51.67 -5.67
N ASP A 61 -14.25 50.77 -6.65
CA ASP A 61 -13.04 50.21 -7.27
C ASP A 61 -12.12 49.37 -6.37
N GLN A 62 -12.59 49.00 -5.18
CA GLN A 62 -11.92 48.11 -4.25
C GLN A 62 -12.68 46.80 -4.05
N TRP A 63 -11.94 45.72 -3.85
CA TRP A 63 -12.48 44.44 -3.43
C TRP A 63 -12.68 44.43 -1.92
N ILE A 64 -13.88 44.06 -1.50
CA ILE A 64 -14.25 43.91 -0.10
C ILE A 64 -14.78 42.49 0.13
N VAL A 65 -14.57 41.97 1.34
CA VAL A 65 -15.04 40.65 1.74
C VAL A 65 -16.50 40.75 2.15
N THR A 66 -17.35 39.90 1.59
CA THR A 66 -18.78 39.81 1.93
C THR A 66 -18.98 39.15 3.30
N THR A 67 -20.22 39.12 3.81
CA THR A 67 -20.52 38.37 5.04
C THR A 67 -20.13 36.90 4.94
N LEU A 68 -20.49 36.23 3.84
CA LEU A 68 -20.18 34.81 3.62
C LEU A 68 -18.67 34.56 3.44
N GLY A 69 -17.94 35.50 2.81
CA GLY A 69 -16.48 35.45 2.73
C GLY A 69 -15.80 35.63 4.09
N GLY A 70 -16.39 36.46 4.98
CA GLY A 70 -15.91 36.64 6.34
C GLY A 70 -16.12 35.39 7.20
N GLU A 71 -17.31 34.78 7.10
CA GLU A 71 -17.61 33.48 7.73
C GLU A 71 -16.64 32.41 7.25
N LEU A 72 -16.34 32.36 5.94
CA LEU A 72 -15.36 31.43 5.39
C LEU A 72 -13.99 31.60 6.05
N ILE A 73 -13.48 32.83 6.11
CA ILE A 73 -12.16 33.11 6.67
C ILE A 73 -12.07 32.72 8.16
N ALA A 74 -13.17 32.82 8.89
CA ALA A 74 -13.24 32.45 10.29
C ALA A 74 -13.16 30.94 10.56
N THR A 75 -13.40 30.07 9.57
CA THR A 75 -13.25 28.62 9.73
C THR A 75 -11.79 28.20 9.68
N ALA A 76 -11.46 27.06 10.29
CA ALA A 76 -10.16 26.42 10.07
C ALA A 76 -10.07 25.89 8.62
N ALA A 77 -8.91 26.06 7.97
CA ALA A 77 -8.69 25.54 6.63
C ALA A 77 -8.77 24.00 6.63
N GLY A 78 -9.52 23.42 5.69
CA GLY A 78 -9.77 21.98 5.58
C GLY A 78 -10.88 21.43 6.49
N SER A 79 -11.52 22.26 7.31
CA SER A 79 -12.52 21.80 8.29
C SER A 79 -13.87 21.43 7.67
N GLN A 80 -14.74 20.76 8.43
CA GLN A 80 -16.10 20.45 7.95
C GLN A 80 -16.95 21.72 7.81
N GLU A 81 -16.73 22.71 8.67
CA GLU A 81 -17.36 24.03 8.63
C GLU A 81 -16.96 24.79 7.36
N GLU A 82 -15.68 24.73 6.95
CA GLU A 82 -15.23 25.31 5.68
C GLU A 82 -16.01 24.71 4.49
N ARG A 83 -16.12 23.38 4.45
CA ARG A 83 -16.84 22.67 3.39
C ARG A 83 -18.35 22.92 3.41
N ALA A 84 -18.91 23.18 4.59
CA ALA A 84 -20.31 23.61 4.70
C ALA A 84 -20.52 24.95 4.01
N ILE A 85 -19.61 25.91 4.23
CA ILE A 85 -19.66 27.23 3.57
C ILE A 85 -19.44 27.08 2.06
N PHE A 86 -18.54 26.22 1.60
CA PHE A 86 -18.39 25.93 0.16
C PHE A 86 -19.70 25.45 -0.48
N ARG A 87 -20.39 24.50 0.17
CA ARG A 87 -21.69 23.98 -0.32
C ARG A 87 -22.77 25.05 -0.32
N GLN A 88 -22.81 25.87 0.73
CA GLN A 88 -23.74 27.00 0.83
C GLN A 88 -23.51 27.99 -0.32
N SER A 89 -22.28 28.42 -0.55
CA SER A 89 -21.91 29.33 -1.65
C SER A 89 -22.25 28.76 -3.02
N ILE A 90 -21.95 27.47 -3.26
CA ILE A 90 -22.26 26.83 -4.53
C ILE A 90 -23.77 26.74 -4.76
N SER A 91 -24.54 26.41 -3.72
CA SER A 91 -26.00 26.26 -3.81
C SER A 91 -26.73 27.60 -3.93
N ALA A 92 -26.17 28.66 -3.34
CA ALA A 92 -26.74 30.01 -3.37
C ALA A 92 -26.39 30.77 -4.68
N SER A 93 -25.37 30.34 -5.41
CA SER A 93 -24.93 31.00 -6.64
C SER A 93 -25.91 30.76 -7.79
N GLU A 94 -26.65 31.80 -8.19
CA GLU A 94 -27.58 31.76 -9.33
C GLU A 94 -26.90 31.29 -10.63
N TYR A 95 -25.61 31.62 -10.79
CA TYR A 95 -24.78 31.21 -11.92
C TYR A 95 -24.53 29.69 -11.94
N LEU A 96 -24.15 29.12 -10.79
CA LEU A 96 -23.82 27.70 -10.69
C LEU A 96 -25.07 26.82 -10.75
N VAL A 97 -26.18 27.28 -10.16
CA VAL A 97 -27.46 26.58 -10.22
C VAL A 97 -28.00 26.52 -11.67
N ALA A 98 -27.83 27.58 -12.45
CA ALA A 98 -28.28 27.59 -13.86
C ALA A 98 -27.52 26.57 -14.73
N ILE A 99 -26.23 26.42 -14.50
CA ILE A 99 -25.34 25.57 -15.32
C ILE A 99 -25.28 24.13 -14.81
N ALA A 100 -25.16 23.96 -13.50
CA ALA A 100 -24.85 22.70 -12.85
C ALA A 100 -25.78 22.47 -11.64
N PRO A 101 -27.11 22.38 -11.84
CA PRO A 101 -28.07 22.26 -10.74
C PRO A 101 -27.87 20.99 -9.89
N SER A 102 -27.31 19.93 -10.49
CA SER A 102 -26.97 18.68 -9.81
C SER A 102 -25.51 18.62 -9.33
N LEU A 103 -24.77 19.74 -9.33
CA LEU A 103 -23.35 19.74 -8.98
C LEU A 103 -23.06 19.20 -7.57
N LEU A 104 -23.99 19.37 -6.64
CA LEU A 104 -23.89 18.87 -5.25
C LEU A 104 -24.84 17.71 -4.94
N ALA A 105 -25.51 17.11 -5.95
CA ALA A 105 -26.37 15.94 -5.77
C ALA A 105 -25.59 14.71 -5.24
N ASP A 106 -26.23 13.65 -4.74
CA ASP A 106 -25.49 12.47 -4.24
C ASP A 106 -24.64 11.79 -5.33
N GLN A 107 -25.18 11.65 -6.54
CA GLN A 107 -24.43 11.17 -7.70
C GLN A 107 -23.72 12.32 -8.40
N ALA A 108 -22.45 12.11 -8.76
CA ALA A 108 -21.69 13.12 -9.50
C ALA A 108 -22.22 13.23 -10.94
N PRO A 109 -22.44 14.45 -11.46
CA PRO A 109 -22.83 14.60 -12.86
C PRO A 109 -21.69 14.16 -13.78
N GLU A 110 -22.00 13.46 -14.85
CA GLU A 110 -21.01 13.09 -15.86
C GLU A 110 -20.41 14.34 -16.52
N GLN A 111 -19.08 14.35 -16.69
CA GLN A 111 -18.37 15.50 -17.24
C GLN A 111 -18.86 15.89 -18.63
N ASP A 112 -19.19 14.91 -19.46
CA ASP A 112 -19.62 15.15 -20.84
C ASP A 112 -21.03 15.76 -20.89
N LEU A 113 -21.96 15.31 -20.04
CA LEU A 113 -23.29 15.93 -19.88
C LEU A 113 -23.20 17.35 -19.33
N LEU A 114 -22.34 17.56 -18.33
CA LEU A 114 -22.10 18.89 -17.76
C LEU A 114 -21.45 19.83 -18.80
N SER A 115 -20.53 19.32 -19.61
CA SER A 115 -19.90 20.06 -20.71
C SER A 115 -20.91 20.48 -21.77
N LEU A 116 -21.80 19.57 -22.19
CA LEU A 116 -22.87 19.89 -23.15
C LEU A 116 -23.78 21.00 -22.62
N ARG A 117 -24.19 20.91 -21.35
CA ARG A 117 -25.04 21.94 -20.74
C ARG A 117 -24.33 23.29 -20.61
N ILE A 118 -23.05 23.30 -20.29
CA ILE A 118 -22.23 24.53 -20.28
C ILE A 118 -22.19 25.16 -21.68
N GLN A 119 -22.03 24.35 -22.73
CA GLN A 119 -22.03 24.82 -24.11
C GLN A 119 -23.37 25.44 -24.50
N GLU A 120 -24.49 24.80 -24.14
CA GLU A 120 -25.84 25.30 -24.42
C GLU A 120 -26.15 26.62 -23.70
N VAL A 121 -25.80 26.72 -22.41
CA VAL A 121 -26.15 27.88 -21.57
C VAL A 121 -25.25 29.08 -21.84
N ALA A 122 -23.96 28.86 -22.14
CA ALA A 122 -22.98 29.94 -22.29
C ALA A 122 -22.48 30.19 -23.72
N GLY A 123 -22.86 29.34 -24.69
CA GLY A 123 -22.51 29.51 -26.11
C GLY A 123 -21.01 29.44 -26.39
N ILE A 124 -20.26 28.60 -25.67
CA ILE A 124 -18.79 28.50 -25.78
C ILE A 124 -18.33 27.25 -26.54
N ALA A 125 -17.09 27.27 -27.04
CA ALA A 125 -16.50 26.14 -27.75
C ALA A 125 -16.44 24.86 -26.89
N PRO A 126 -16.62 23.65 -27.47
CA PRO A 126 -16.68 22.39 -26.74
C PRO A 126 -15.47 22.12 -25.83
N ALA A 127 -14.25 22.40 -26.31
CA ALA A 127 -13.03 22.22 -25.52
C ALA A 127 -12.99 23.13 -24.28
N THR A 128 -13.49 24.37 -24.41
CA THR A 128 -13.59 25.31 -23.29
C THR A 128 -14.68 24.86 -22.31
N ALA A 129 -15.83 24.40 -22.80
CA ALA A 129 -16.91 23.85 -21.98
C ALA A 129 -16.45 22.65 -21.15
N ARG A 130 -15.71 21.71 -21.76
CA ARG A 130 -15.18 20.53 -21.07
C ARG A 130 -14.20 20.88 -19.96
N ARG A 131 -13.38 21.91 -20.17
CA ARG A 131 -12.46 22.46 -19.16
C ARG A 131 -13.21 23.10 -17.99
N ARG A 132 -14.30 23.82 -18.26
CA ARG A 132 -15.18 24.38 -17.22
C ARG A 132 -15.91 23.28 -16.43
N ALA A 133 -16.41 22.25 -17.10
CA ALA A 133 -17.02 21.09 -16.45
C ALA A 133 -16.03 20.43 -15.46
N SER A 134 -14.78 20.24 -15.89
CA SER A 134 -13.71 19.70 -15.01
C SER A 134 -13.46 20.59 -13.79
N THR A 135 -13.49 21.92 -13.96
CA THR A 135 -13.31 22.89 -12.88
C THR A 135 -14.43 22.75 -11.83
N LEU A 136 -15.69 22.67 -12.27
CA LEU A 136 -16.84 22.50 -11.38
C LEU A 136 -16.82 21.15 -10.65
N LEU A 137 -16.44 20.07 -11.34
CA LEU A 137 -16.29 18.76 -10.70
C LEU A 137 -15.19 18.75 -9.63
N ARG A 138 -14.09 19.49 -9.83
CA ARG A 138 -13.08 19.69 -8.78
C ARG A 138 -13.63 20.46 -7.58
N TRP A 139 -14.48 21.46 -7.81
CA TRP A 139 -15.15 22.20 -6.72
C TRP A 139 -16.10 21.29 -5.93
N ARG A 140 -16.86 20.42 -6.61
CA ARG A 140 -17.69 19.40 -5.96
C ARG A 140 -16.86 18.54 -5.02
N THR A 141 -15.72 18.00 -5.47
CA THR A 141 -14.84 17.17 -4.64
C THR A 141 -14.30 17.91 -3.42
N GLN A 142 -13.99 19.21 -3.56
CA GLN A 142 -13.53 20.05 -2.45
C GLN A 142 -14.65 20.43 -1.46
N SER A 143 -15.91 20.46 -1.91
CA SER A 143 -17.05 20.95 -1.13
C SER A 143 -17.82 19.84 -0.40
N LEU A 144 -17.84 18.62 -0.95
CA LEU A 144 -18.52 17.51 -0.31
C LEU A 144 -17.69 16.98 0.87
N PRO A 145 -18.33 16.53 1.96
CA PRO A 145 -17.63 15.82 3.02
C PRO A 145 -16.86 14.65 2.40
N THR A 146 -15.61 14.46 2.81
CA THR A 146 -14.93 13.17 2.65
C THR A 146 -15.80 12.17 3.40
N ARG A 147 -16.67 11.44 2.69
CA ARG A 147 -17.41 10.34 3.28
C ARG A 147 -16.35 9.29 3.64
N VAL A 148 -15.87 9.33 4.88
CA VAL A 148 -15.41 8.12 5.56
C VAL A 148 -16.68 7.29 5.70
N LYS A 149 -16.95 6.45 4.69
CA LYS A 149 -18.00 5.44 4.84
C LYS A 149 -17.52 4.49 5.95
N ARG A 150 -18.14 4.60 7.13
CA ARG A 150 -18.48 3.37 7.86
C ARG A 150 -19.39 2.61 6.93
N PHE A 151 -18.91 1.47 6.44
CA PHE A 151 -19.65 0.59 5.56
C PHE A 151 -20.86 0.05 6.32
N GLU A 152 -22.04 0.59 6.03
CA GLU A 152 -23.23 -0.25 5.92
C GLU A 152 -23.30 -0.71 4.46
N ILE A 153 -23.21 -2.02 4.29
CA ILE A 153 -23.16 -2.73 3.02
C ILE A 153 -24.52 -2.56 2.34
N ALA A 154 -24.53 -1.87 1.19
CA ALA A 154 -25.61 -1.90 0.24
C ALA A 154 -25.06 -2.51 -1.05
N ASP A 155 -25.68 -3.63 -1.45
CA ASP A 155 -25.30 -4.54 -2.54
C ASP A 155 -24.69 -3.82 -3.76
N VAL A 156 -23.38 -3.93 -3.87
CA VAL A 156 -22.64 -3.76 -5.13
C VAL A 156 -22.58 -5.15 -5.75
N SER A 157 -22.85 -5.24 -7.05
CA SER A 157 -22.84 -6.51 -7.79
C SER A 157 -21.59 -7.34 -7.51
N ASP A 158 -21.81 -8.62 -7.16
CA ASP A 158 -20.86 -9.63 -6.65
C ASP A 158 -19.56 -9.84 -7.45
N ASP A 159 -19.43 -9.28 -8.66
CA ASP A 159 -18.32 -9.51 -9.57
C ASP A 159 -17.18 -8.47 -9.45
N ASP A 160 -17.47 -7.21 -9.09
CA ASP A 160 -16.44 -6.16 -8.98
C ASP A 160 -15.74 -6.11 -7.60
N GLU A 161 -16.44 -6.51 -6.53
CA GLU A 161 -15.89 -6.56 -5.17
C GLU A 161 -14.98 -7.79 -4.98
N ALA A 162 -15.23 -8.86 -5.74
CA ALA A 162 -14.41 -10.08 -5.79
C ALA A 162 -12.97 -9.84 -6.27
N ASN A 163 -12.76 -8.76 -7.03
CA ASN A 163 -11.47 -8.44 -7.63
C ASN A 163 -10.60 -7.54 -6.73
N ARG A 164 -11.11 -7.16 -5.53
CA ARG A 164 -10.42 -6.31 -4.55
C ARG A 164 -9.75 -7.05 -3.39
N GLU A 165 -10.20 -8.24 -3.01
CA GLU A 165 -9.55 -9.01 -1.95
C GLU A 165 -8.29 -9.74 -2.48
N SER A 166 -7.12 -9.46 -1.91
CA SER A 166 -5.84 -10.11 -2.27
C SER A 166 -5.50 -11.29 -1.36
N MET A 167 -4.74 -12.24 -1.89
CA MET A 167 -4.17 -13.33 -1.11
C MET A 167 -3.05 -12.78 -0.23
N ARG A 168 -3.09 -13.07 1.07
CA ARG A 168 -2.07 -12.68 2.04
C ARG A 168 -1.53 -13.88 2.79
N VAL A 169 -0.26 -13.84 3.17
CA VAL A 169 0.34 -14.81 4.08
C VAL A 169 -0.17 -14.51 5.49
N HIS A 170 -0.95 -15.42 6.05
CA HIS A 170 -1.52 -15.26 7.38
C HIS A 170 -0.53 -15.68 8.47
N ALA A 171 0.12 -16.83 8.31
CA ALA A 171 1.02 -17.38 9.31
C ALA A 171 2.13 -18.21 8.67
N ALA A 172 3.24 -18.35 9.41
CA ALA A 172 4.32 -19.27 9.10
C ALA A 172 4.60 -20.15 10.32
N HIS A 173 4.82 -21.44 10.07
CA HIS A 173 5.27 -22.40 11.05
C HIS A 173 6.59 -22.99 10.56
N VAL A 174 7.58 -23.04 11.43
CA VAL A 174 8.94 -23.46 11.11
C VAL A 174 9.41 -24.43 12.18
N GLU A 175 9.96 -25.55 11.76
CA GLU A 175 10.59 -26.55 12.63
C GLU A 175 11.98 -26.88 12.10
N ARG A 176 12.96 -26.80 13.00
CA ARG A 176 14.37 -27.16 12.80
C ARG A 176 15.06 -26.50 11.59
N TYR A 177 14.76 -25.24 11.28
CA TYR A 177 15.36 -24.53 10.14
C TYR A 177 16.26 -23.36 10.57
N GLY A 178 17.54 -23.43 10.25
CA GLY A 178 18.55 -22.44 10.60
C GLY A 178 18.57 -22.16 12.11
N LEU A 179 18.31 -20.92 12.51
CA LEU A 179 18.23 -20.55 13.94
C LEU A 179 16.91 -20.95 14.61
N LEU A 180 15.89 -21.36 13.85
CA LEU A 180 14.52 -21.58 14.31
C LEU A 180 14.28 -23.06 14.63
N GLY A 181 14.30 -23.41 15.93
CA GLY A 181 14.02 -24.78 16.39
C GLY A 181 12.54 -25.16 16.26
N SER A 182 11.64 -24.33 16.80
CA SER A 182 10.19 -24.42 16.58
C SER A 182 9.60 -23.03 16.73
N LEU A 183 8.99 -22.51 15.66
CA LEU A 183 8.41 -21.17 15.63
C LEU A 183 7.06 -21.21 14.92
N ARG A 184 6.04 -20.59 15.53
CA ARG A 184 4.82 -20.17 14.85
C ARG A 184 4.70 -18.66 14.95
N VAL A 185 4.40 -18.01 13.83
CA VAL A 185 4.20 -16.57 13.75
C VAL A 185 2.98 -16.24 12.90
N GLU A 186 2.15 -15.33 13.39
CA GLU A 186 1.01 -14.78 12.65
C GLU A 186 1.36 -13.34 12.20
N PHE A 187 1.25 -13.09 10.90
CA PHE A 187 1.74 -11.87 10.26
C PHE A 187 0.77 -10.68 10.41
N GLY A 188 -0.54 -10.91 10.41
CA GLY A 188 -1.50 -9.81 10.31
C GLY A 188 -1.36 -9.06 8.97
N GLU A 189 -1.75 -7.78 8.92
CA GLU A 189 -1.79 -7.01 7.67
C GLU A 189 -0.42 -6.49 7.24
N ALA A 190 0.34 -5.90 8.16
CA ALA A 190 1.65 -5.33 7.90
C ALA A 190 2.54 -5.49 9.15
N PRO A 191 3.15 -6.67 9.38
CA PRO A 191 3.93 -6.92 10.58
C PRO A 191 5.27 -6.19 10.55
N VAL A 192 5.63 -5.62 11.70
CA VAL A 192 6.95 -5.08 11.98
C VAL A 192 7.64 -5.93 13.04
N PHE A 193 8.69 -6.61 12.61
CA PHE A 193 9.49 -7.53 13.41
C PHE A 193 10.64 -6.81 14.10
N ILE A 194 10.67 -6.91 15.42
CA ILE A 194 11.70 -6.32 16.28
C ILE A 194 12.35 -7.41 17.13
N GLY A 195 13.58 -7.18 17.58
CA GLY A 195 14.31 -8.10 18.44
C GLY A 195 15.82 -7.99 18.23
N ALA A 196 16.61 -8.48 19.17
CA ALA A 196 18.06 -8.49 19.09
C ALA A 196 18.60 -9.17 17.82
N ASN A 197 19.85 -8.90 17.46
CA ASN A 197 20.54 -9.63 16.40
C ASN A 197 20.55 -11.14 16.70
N SER A 198 20.57 -11.95 15.64
CA SER A 198 20.65 -13.43 15.77
C SER A 198 19.47 -14.10 16.48
N THR A 199 18.31 -13.44 16.51
CA THR A 199 17.04 -14.02 16.99
C THR A 199 16.22 -14.69 15.89
N GLY A 200 16.78 -14.87 14.69
CA GLY A 200 16.12 -15.63 13.60
C GLY A 200 15.15 -14.83 12.71
N LYS A 201 15.14 -13.49 12.80
CA LYS A 201 14.31 -12.63 11.92
C LYS A 201 14.62 -12.85 10.42
N SER A 202 15.89 -12.79 10.03
CA SER A 202 16.30 -13.06 8.64
C SER A 202 16.10 -14.54 8.27
N THR A 203 16.22 -15.47 9.23
CA THR A 203 15.89 -16.90 9.02
C THR A 203 14.40 -17.09 8.69
N LEU A 204 13.50 -16.35 9.34
CA LEU A 204 12.07 -16.39 9.02
C LEU A 204 11.81 -15.91 7.59
N PHE A 205 12.48 -14.85 7.13
CA PHE A 205 12.32 -14.38 5.76
C PHE A 205 12.97 -15.29 4.73
N ASP A 206 14.06 -15.96 5.10
CA ASP A 206 14.69 -16.96 4.24
C ASP A 206 13.78 -18.16 3.96
N VAL A 207 12.79 -18.46 4.82
CA VAL A 207 11.75 -19.48 4.54
C VAL A 207 11.06 -19.23 3.19
N PHE A 208 10.65 -17.98 2.92
CA PHE A 208 9.99 -17.66 1.66
C PHE A 208 10.93 -17.80 0.47
N ARG A 209 12.19 -17.38 0.64
CA ARG A 209 13.22 -17.50 -0.40
C ARG A 209 13.56 -18.95 -0.68
N PHE A 210 13.67 -19.77 0.36
CA PHE A 210 13.96 -21.19 0.24
C PHE A 210 12.86 -21.87 -0.56
N LEU A 211 11.59 -21.61 -0.23
CA LEU A 211 10.46 -22.15 -0.99
C LEU A 211 10.45 -21.63 -2.43
N SER A 212 10.77 -20.35 -2.68
CA SER A 212 10.90 -19.80 -4.03
C SER A 212 12.00 -20.48 -4.84
N ASP A 213 13.21 -20.60 -4.28
CA ASP A 213 14.35 -21.26 -4.92
C ASP A 213 14.06 -22.75 -5.17
N ALA A 214 13.44 -23.43 -4.20
CA ALA A 214 13.04 -24.83 -4.30
C ALA A 214 11.98 -25.07 -5.38
N LEU A 215 11.04 -24.14 -5.54
CA LEU A 215 10.02 -24.20 -6.60
C LEU A 215 10.59 -23.91 -7.99
N TYR A 216 11.57 -23.00 -8.09
CA TYR A 216 12.10 -22.54 -9.38
C TYR A 216 13.29 -23.36 -9.89
N LYS A 217 14.22 -23.73 -8.98
CA LYS A 217 15.50 -24.39 -9.30
C LYS A 217 15.54 -25.85 -8.86
N GLY A 218 14.86 -26.18 -7.76
CA GLY A 218 14.87 -27.52 -7.14
C GLY A 218 15.53 -27.51 -5.76
N ILE A 219 15.48 -28.65 -5.05
CA ILE A 219 15.92 -28.76 -3.66
C ILE A 219 17.44 -28.59 -3.51
N ASP A 220 18.23 -29.28 -4.32
CA ASP A 220 19.69 -29.21 -4.28
C ASP A 220 20.23 -27.77 -4.46
N ASP A 221 19.70 -27.04 -5.44
CA ASP A 221 20.07 -25.64 -5.67
C ASP A 221 19.62 -24.72 -4.53
N ALA A 222 18.40 -24.92 -4.01
CA ALA A 222 17.89 -24.14 -2.89
C ALA A 222 18.74 -24.33 -1.62
N ILE A 223 19.29 -25.52 -1.40
CA ILE A 223 20.24 -25.82 -0.32
C ILE A 223 21.59 -25.16 -0.60
N SER A 224 22.15 -25.38 -1.78
CA SER A 224 23.51 -24.95 -2.14
C SER A 224 23.69 -23.43 -2.14
N ILE A 225 22.62 -22.67 -2.38
CA ILE A 225 22.62 -21.20 -2.25
C ILE A 225 22.87 -20.75 -0.80
N ARG A 226 22.49 -21.57 0.18
CA ARG A 226 22.46 -21.21 1.60
C ARG A 226 23.56 -21.87 2.41
N ALA A 227 23.92 -23.11 2.06
CA ALA A 227 24.89 -23.89 2.81
C ALA A 227 25.59 -24.93 1.92
N ASP A 228 26.86 -25.20 2.23
CA ASP A 228 27.62 -26.29 1.63
C ASP A 228 27.15 -27.67 2.12
N ARG A 229 26.56 -27.73 3.32
CA ARG A 229 26.04 -28.95 3.95
C ARG A 229 24.59 -28.76 4.37
N PHE A 230 23.78 -29.78 4.14
CA PHE A 230 22.37 -29.78 4.55
C PHE A 230 22.21 -29.60 6.07
N GLU A 231 23.12 -30.17 6.87
CA GLU A 231 23.08 -30.05 8.34
C GLU A 231 23.18 -28.60 8.83
N ASP A 232 23.82 -27.71 8.06
CA ASP A 232 23.95 -26.30 8.44
C ASP A 232 22.62 -25.54 8.26
N LEU A 233 21.67 -26.09 7.48
CA LEU A 233 20.30 -25.61 7.38
C LEU A 233 19.37 -26.21 8.43
N VAL A 234 19.76 -27.35 9.02
CA VAL A 234 19.01 -27.96 10.12
C VAL A 234 19.41 -27.27 11.43
N TRP A 235 18.44 -27.08 12.33
CA TRP A 235 18.65 -26.34 13.56
C TRP A 235 19.82 -26.86 14.41
N PHE A 236 20.91 -26.09 14.44
CA PHE A 236 22.20 -26.47 15.04
C PHE A 236 22.70 -27.87 14.61
N GLY A 237 22.32 -28.32 13.41
CA GLY A 237 22.60 -29.68 12.93
C GLY A 237 21.87 -30.79 13.70
N GLU A 238 20.91 -30.47 14.55
CA GLU A 238 20.14 -31.44 15.33
C GLU A 238 18.96 -31.97 14.51
N GLY A 239 19.10 -33.19 14.00
CA GLY A 239 18.08 -33.90 13.25
C GLY A 239 18.48 -34.21 11.80
N ASP A 240 17.59 -34.85 11.07
CA ASP A 240 17.77 -35.28 9.68
C ASP A 240 16.77 -34.61 8.72
N SER A 241 15.90 -33.74 9.23
CA SER A 241 14.91 -32.99 8.48
C SER A 241 14.57 -31.64 9.11
N PHE A 242 14.09 -30.71 8.28
CA PHE A 242 13.41 -29.50 8.71
C PHE A 242 12.04 -29.39 8.02
N ALA A 243 11.12 -28.66 8.65
CA ALA A 243 9.76 -28.53 8.19
C ALA A 243 9.31 -27.06 8.14
N LEU A 244 8.64 -26.71 7.06
CA LEU A 244 8.11 -25.39 6.77
C LEU A 244 6.63 -25.50 6.47
N ALA A 245 5.82 -24.61 7.03
CA ALA A 245 4.43 -24.46 6.62
C ALA A 245 4.03 -22.99 6.54
N LEU A 246 3.29 -22.65 5.48
CA LEU A 246 2.74 -21.32 5.26
C LEU A 246 1.22 -21.41 5.16
N GLU A 247 0.56 -20.44 5.78
CA GLU A 247 -0.90 -20.29 5.73
C GLU A 247 -1.24 -19.04 4.94
N PHE A 248 -2.22 -19.15 4.04
CA PHE A 248 -2.67 -18.08 3.17
C PHE A 248 -4.15 -17.85 3.34
N THR A 249 -4.55 -16.58 3.34
CA THR A 249 -5.96 -16.19 3.24
C THR A 249 -6.45 -16.32 1.81
N ILE A 250 -7.68 -16.81 1.62
CA ILE A 250 -8.30 -16.94 0.30
C ILE A 250 -9.43 -15.91 0.18
N PRO A 251 -9.30 -14.93 -0.74
CA PRO A 251 -10.40 -14.09 -1.20
C PRO A 251 -11.58 -14.95 -1.68
N LYS A 252 -12.79 -14.73 -1.17
CA LYS A 252 -14.01 -15.51 -1.50
C LYS A 252 -14.10 -16.98 -1.03
N ALA A 253 -13.43 -17.36 0.07
CA ALA A 253 -13.76 -18.63 0.73
C ALA A 253 -15.17 -18.68 1.39
N ALA A 254 -15.90 -17.57 1.47
CA ALA A 254 -17.23 -17.48 2.11
C ALA A 254 -18.33 -18.39 1.52
N ARG A 255 -18.05 -19.18 0.47
CA ARG A 255 -18.97 -20.24 0.01
C ARG A 255 -18.87 -21.54 0.82
N TYR A 256 -17.85 -21.73 1.65
CA TYR A 256 -17.64 -22.94 2.48
C TYR A 256 -16.93 -22.61 3.81
N ASP A 257 -17.00 -23.49 4.82
CA ASP A 257 -16.27 -23.35 6.11
C ASP A 257 -14.73 -23.35 5.97
N LEU A 258 -14.17 -23.44 4.74
CA LEU A 258 -12.74 -23.53 4.44
C LEU A 258 -12.21 -22.18 3.95
N ALA A 259 -11.54 -21.43 4.84
CA ALA A 259 -11.10 -20.05 4.64
C ALA A 259 -9.62 -19.84 4.30
N ARG A 260 -8.81 -20.91 4.38
CA ARG A 260 -7.36 -20.82 4.27
C ARG A 260 -6.79 -21.90 3.36
N ILE A 261 -5.65 -21.59 2.74
CA ILE A 261 -4.74 -22.62 2.24
C ILE A 261 -3.61 -22.78 3.23
N ARG A 262 -3.30 -24.03 3.59
CA ARG A 262 -2.06 -24.38 4.28
C ARG A 262 -1.16 -25.19 3.35
N TYR A 263 0.06 -24.71 3.14
CA TYR A 263 1.11 -25.39 2.38
C TYR A 263 2.19 -25.88 3.34
N GLU A 264 2.56 -27.14 3.24
CA GLU A 264 3.47 -27.87 4.14
C GLU A 264 4.57 -28.53 3.32
N VAL A 265 5.83 -28.35 3.72
CA VAL A 265 7.01 -28.95 3.09
C VAL A 265 7.95 -29.44 4.19
N GLU A 266 8.40 -30.68 4.07
CA GLU A 266 9.46 -31.26 4.87
C GLU A 266 10.59 -31.71 3.94
N ILE A 267 11.80 -31.23 4.23
CA ILE A 267 13.03 -31.59 3.52
C ILE A 267 13.90 -32.36 4.50
N GLY A 268 14.43 -33.49 4.05
CA GLY A 268 15.27 -34.33 4.87
C GLY A 268 15.99 -35.39 4.07
N ARG A 269 16.72 -36.25 4.77
CA ARG A 269 17.37 -37.40 4.14
C ARG A 269 16.34 -38.51 3.86
N ASN A 270 16.34 -39.01 2.64
CA ASN A 270 15.55 -40.19 2.25
C ASN A 270 16.24 -41.48 2.72
N GLU A 271 15.61 -42.63 2.45
CA GLU A 271 16.15 -43.95 2.79
C GLU A 271 17.55 -44.22 2.19
N ASP A 272 17.87 -43.58 1.05
CA ASP A 272 19.18 -43.67 0.38
C ASP A 272 20.21 -42.64 0.88
N ALA A 273 19.92 -41.96 2.00
CA ALA A 273 20.69 -40.86 2.57
C ALA A 273 20.88 -39.62 1.68
N ALA A 274 20.18 -39.54 0.54
CA ALA A 274 20.11 -38.36 -0.30
C ALA A 274 19.11 -37.36 0.29
N VAL A 275 19.44 -36.06 0.24
CA VAL A 275 18.56 -35.00 0.73
C VAL A 275 17.49 -34.70 -0.32
N GLY A 276 16.24 -34.59 0.08
CA GLY A 276 15.15 -34.24 -0.83
C GLY A 276 13.84 -33.98 -0.09
N VAL A 277 12.76 -33.84 -0.85
CA VAL A 277 11.40 -33.74 -0.30
C VAL A 277 11.02 -35.06 0.35
N THR A 278 10.98 -35.08 1.68
CA THR A 278 10.45 -36.23 2.42
C THR A 278 8.93 -36.17 2.45
N ARG A 279 8.38 -34.94 2.47
CA ARG A 279 6.96 -34.72 2.45
C ARG A 279 6.56 -33.35 1.91
N GLU A 280 5.45 -33.33 1.18
CA GLU A 280 4.80 -32.09 0.78
C GLU A 280 3.28 -32.28 0.80
N ALA A 281 2.57 -31.27 1.27
CA ALA A 281 1.13 -31.26 1.23
C ALA A 281 0.57 -29.85 1.10
N MET A 282 -0.60 -29.76 0.48
CA MET A 282 -1.41 -28.54 0.47
C MET A 282 -2.84 -28.89 0.84
N TYR A 283 -3.43 -28.08 1.71
CA TYR A 283 -4.79 -28.27 2.20
C TYR A 283 -5.61 -26.99 2.06
N LEU A 284 -6.89 -27.15 1.71
CA LEU A 284 -7.91 -26.18 2.06
C LEU A 284 -8.41 -26.50 3.47
N CYS A 285 -8.35 -25.51 4.35
CA CYS A 285 -8.60 -25.68 5.78
C CYS A 285 -9.50 -24.56 6.35
N PRO A 286 -10.14 -24.79 7.50
CA PRO A 286 -10.97 -23.79 8.17
C PRO A 286 -10.20 -22.55 8.60
N ARG A 287 -10.93 -21.50 9.01
CA ARG A 287 -10.33 -20.24 9.47
C ARG A 287 -9.55 -20.43 10.78
N GLU A 288 -10.06 -21.26 11.68
CA GLU A 288 -9.37 -21.63 12.91
C GLU A 288 -8.72 -22.99 12.73
N LEU A 289 -7.42 -23.05 12.95
CA LEU A 289 -6.64 -24.27 12.82
C LEU A 289 -6.29 -24.78 14.21
N PRO A 290 -6.54 -26.06 14.52
CA PRO A 290 -6.09 -26.63 15.79
C PRO A 290 -4.57 -26.45 15.89
N ALA A 291 -4.11 -25.86 16.99
CA ALA A 291 -2.69 -25.81 17.28
C ALA A 291 -2.24 -27.24 17.58
N GLN A 292 -1.28 -27.81 16.81
CA GLN A 292 -0.32 -28.76 17.39
C GLN A 292 0.79 -29.31 16.46
N GLN A 293 0.75 -29.19 15.12
CA GLN A 293 1.81 -29.79 14.28
C GLN A 293 2.18 -28.91 13.07
N VAL A 294 3.48 -28.82 12.76
CA VAL A 294 3.95 -28.14 11.52
C VAL A 294 3.56 -28.98 10.30
N ILE A 295 3.76 -30.30 10.36
CA ILE A 295 3.42 -31.22 9.28
C ILE A 295 2.39 -32.26 9.77
N HIS A 296 1.23 -32.36 9.12
CA HIS A 296 0.14 -33.23 9.60
C HIS A 296 0.25 -34.66 9.09
N SER A 297 0.60 -35.70 9.87
CA SER A 297 0.75 -37.10 9.37
C SER A 297 -0.37 -37.61 8.44
N SER A 298 -1.61 -37.16 8.64
CA SER A 298 -2.78 -37.46 7.81
C SER A 298 -3.63 -36.22 7.58
N THR A 299 -4.57 -36.28 6.62
CA THR A 299 -5.46 -35.13 6.36
C THR A 299 -6.40 -34.92 7.56
N PRO A 300 -6.37 -33.75 8.22
CA PRO A 300 -7.24 -33.50 9.37
C PRO A 300 -8.72 -33.55 9.01
N ARG A 301 -9.56 -33.85 9.99
CA ARG A 301 -11.01 -33.91 9.79
C ARG A 301 -11.54 -32.54 9.35
N GLY A 302 -12.37 -32.54 8.30
CA GLY A 302 -12.92 -31.32 7.72
C GLY A 302 -11.99 -30.62 6.74
N TRP A 303 -10.73 -31.03 6.62
CA TRP A 303 -9.80 -30.45 5.65
C TRP A 303 -9.88 -31.17 4.31
N ARG A 304 -9.46 -30.47 3.26
CA ARG A 304 -9.40 -31.02 1.91
C ARG A 304 -7.98 -30.98 1.40
N LYS A 305 -7.42 -32.15 1.09
CA LYS A 305 -6.07 -32.27 0.53
C LYS A 305 -6.08 -31.96 -0.97
N ILE A 306 -5.32 -30.94 -1.36
CA ILE A 306 -5.14 -30.46 -2.73
C ILE A 306 -3.88 -31.03 -3.35
N LEU A 307 -2.80 -31.11 -2.56
CA LEU A 307 -1.54 -31.71 -2.94
C LEU A 307 -1.08 -32.69 -1.86
N GLY A 308 -0.52 -33.82 -2.26
CA GLY A 308 0.23 -34.70 -1.39
C GLY A 308 1.35 -35.39 -2.14
N MET A 309 2.55 -35.34 -1.58
CA MET A 309 3.72 -36.06 -2.06
C MET A 309 4.52 -36.55 -0.85
N GLY A 310 5.13 -37.72 -0.97
CA GLY A 310 6.07 -38.27 0.01
C GLY A 310 7.38 -38.63 -0.66
N GLN A 311 8.23 -39.39 0.03
CA GLN A 311 9.58 -39.76 -0.42
C GLN A 311 9.64 -40.46 -1.79
N THR A 312 8.55 -41.10 -2.25
CA THR A 312 8.49 -41.73 -3.58
C THR A 312 8.54 -40.73 -4.74
N GLY A 313 8.35 -39.42 -4.46
CA GLY A 313 8.31 -38.38 -5.49
C GLY A 313 7.08 -38.45 -6.40
N GLN A 314 6.06 -39.24 -6.05
CA GLN A 314 4.79 -39.29 -6.78
C GLN A 314 3.80 -38.29 -6.17
N ALA A 315 3.58 -37.18 -6.85
CA ALA A 315 2.63 -36.16 -6.42
C ALA A 315 1.20 -36.54 -6.79
N ARG A 316 0.27 -36.35 -5.85
CA ARG A 316 -1.18 -36.51 -6.05
C ARG A 316 -1.87 -35.17 -5.89
N TYR A 317 -2.58 -34.75 -6.94
CA TYR A 317 -3.35 -33.51 -7.00
C TYR A 317 -4.85 -33.80 -6.89
N GLY A 318 -5.52 -33.23 -5.89
CA GLY A 318 -6.96 -33.31 -5.64
C GLY A 318 -7.66 -31.99 -5.99
N SER A 319 -8.88 -32.07 -6.52
CA SER A 319 -9.66 -30.87 -6.86
C SER A 319 -9.97 -29.96 -5.66
N GLU A 320 -9.86 -28.65 -5.83
CA GLU A 320 -10.31 -27.66 -4.84
C GLU A 320 -11.84 -27.63 -4.76
N HIS A 321 -12.53 -27.79 -5.90
CA HIS A 321 -13.99 -27.71 -5.97
C HIS A 321 -14.72 -28.79 -5.13
N PRO A 322 -15.69 -28.43 -4.28
CA PRO A 322 -16.38 -29.36 -3.39
C PRO A 322 -17.06 -30.56 -4.03
N SER A 323 -17.70 -30.34 -5.17
CA SER A 323 -18.42 -31.39 -5.91
C SER A 323 -17.51 -32.31 -6.74
N SER A 324 -16.24 -31.96 -6.93
CA SER A 324 -15.32 -32.73 -7.76
C SER A 324 -14.41 -33.61 -6.91
N ARG A 325 -14.34 -34.90 -7.26
CA ARG A 325 -13.39 -35.87 -6.70
C ARG A 325 -12.26 -36.21 -7.67
N LYS A 326 -12.08 -35.41 -8.72
CA LYS A 326 -11.03 -35.64 -9.73
C LYS A 326 -9.67 -35.59 -9.06
N THR A 327 -8.88 -36.64 -9.24
CA THR A 327 -7.49 -36.71 -8.79
C THR A 327 -6.56 -37.01 -9.96
N THR A 328 -5.36 -36.42 -9.95
CA THR A 328 -4.32 -36.67 -10.95
C THR A 328 -3.03 -36.99 -10.23
N THR A 329 -2.22 -37.87 -10.78
CA THR A 329 -0.90 -38.21 -10.24
C THR A 329 0.17 -37.88 -11.28
N ALA A 330 1.32 -37.39 -10.83
CA ALA A 330 2.47 -37.14 -11.70
C ALA A 330 3.77 -37.58 -11.01
N PRO A 331 4.74 -38.12 -11.76
CA PRO A 331 6.09 -38.37 -11.24
C PRO A 331 6.88 -37.05 -11.20
N VAL A 332 7.13 -36.54 -9.99
CA VAL A 332 7.87 -35.30 -9.76
C VAL A 332 9.32 -35.57 -9.36
N GLY A 333 9.54 -36.62 -8.57
CA GLY A 333 10.83 -36.94 -7.96
C GLY A 333 11.01 -36.23 -6.61
N SER A 334 12.05 -36.60 -5.86
CA SER A 334 12.35 -36.01 -4.54
C SER A 334 13.12 -34.69 -4.63
N GLN A 335 13.65 -34.33 -5.79
CA GLN A 335 14.44 -33.10 -6.01
C GLN A 335 13.62 -31.88 -6.45
N ALA A 336 12.31 -32.05 -6.62
CA ALA A 336 11.40 -30.97 -6.99
C ALA A 336 10.17 -30.99 -6.10
N LEU A 337 9.61 -29.82 -5.83
CA LEU A 337 8.33 -29.69 -5.12
C LEU A 337 7.18 -30.02 -6.08
N GLY A 338 6.22 -30.85 -5.67
CA GLY A 338 5.00 -31.12 -6.43
C GLY A 338 4.20 -29.88 -6.75
N LEU A 339 4.25 -28.83 -5.92
CA LEU A 339 3.60 -27.55 -6.24
C LEU A 339 4.16 -26.90 -7.53
N SER A 340 5.44 -27.12 -7.87
CA SER A 340 6.03 -26.65 -9.14
C SER A 340 5.36 -27.29 -10.36
N GLN A 341 4.90 -28.54 -10.25
CA GLN A 341 4.24 -29.30 -11.31
C GLN A 341 2.71 -29.33 -11.18
N LEU A 342 2.15 -28.40 -10.39
CA LEU A 342 0.70 -28.26 -10.26
C LEU A 342 0.07 -28.06 -11.66
N PRO A 343 -0.93 -28.89 -12.06
CA PRO A 343 -1.54 -28.76 -13.38
C PRO A 343 -2.14 -27.36 -13.59
N ASP A 344 -1.96 -26.80 -14.78
CA ASP A 344 -2.50 -25.48 -15.13
C ASP A 344 -3.99 -25.57 -15.49
N ASP A 345 -4.82 -25.75 -14.47
CA ASP A 345 -6.28 -25.87 -14.56
C ASP A 345 -6.91 -24.83 -13.61
N PRO A 346 -7.24 -23.62 -14.10
CA PRO A 346 -7.77 -22.53 -13.27
C PRO A 346 -9.08 -22.85 -12.56
N GLU A 347 -9.94 -23.68 -13.16
CA GLU A 347 -11.23 -24.07 -12.58
C GLU A 347 -11.05 -25.07 -11.44
N ARG A 348 -10.07 -25.96 -11.57
CA ARG A 348 -9.79 -26.99 -10.57
C ARG A 348 -8.88 -26.51 -9.44
N PHE A 349 -7.96 -25.59 -9.74
CA PHE A 349 -6.93 -25.10 -8.81
C PHE A 349 -6.87 -23.56 -8.70
N PRO A 350 -7.99 -22.86 -8.43
CA PRO A 350 -8.01 -21.39 -8.39
C PRO A 350 -7.09 -20.81 -7.31
N ALA A 351 -7.04 -21.41 -6.12
CA ALA A 351 -6.31 -20.85 -4.99
C ALA A 351 -4.87 -21.43 -4.88
N ALA A 352 -4.65 -22.71 -5.18
CA ALA A 352 -3.31 -23.31 -5.19
C ALA A 352 -2.39 -22.68 -6.26
N ARG A 353 -2.95 -22.31 -7.43
CA ARG A 353 -2.19 -21.57 -8.46
C ARG A 353 -1.76 -20.18 -7.98
N ARG A 354 -2.60 -19.48 -7.21
CA ARG A 354 -2.24 -18.19 -6.60
C ARG A 354 -1.11 -18.34 -5.58
N VAL A 355 -1.16 -19.36 -4.72
CA VAL A 355 -0.06 -19.67 -3.77
C VAL A 355 1.24 -19.96 -4.53
N ARG A 356 1.19 -20.81 -5.56
CA ARG A 356 2.36 -21.10 -6.41
C ARG A 356 2.96 -19.83 -7.01
N ASN A 357 2.12 -18.98 -7.60
CA ASN A 357 2.58 -17.75 -8.25
C ASN A 357 3.12 -16.73 -7.24
N LEU A 358 2.47 -16.60 -6.07
CA LEU A 358 2.94 -15.77 -4.96
C LEU A 358 4.34 -16.20 -4.52
N LEU A 359 4.56 -17.50 -4.30
CA LEU A 359 5.87 -18.02 -3.89
C LEU A 359 6.93 -17.94 -5.00
N LEU A 360 6.55 -18.04 -6.28
CA LEU A 360 7.49 -17.96 -7.40
C LEU A 360 7.94 -16.53 -7.73
N SER A 361 7.04 -15.55 -7.66
CA SER A 361 7.33 -14.19 -8.13
C SER A 361 6.70 -13.06 -7.30
N GLY A 362 5.76 -13.38 -6.40
CA GLY A 362 5.06 -12.39 -5.58
C GLY A 362 5.79 -12.00 -4.29
N VAL A 363 6.69 -12.84 -3.76
CA VAL A 363 7.54 -12.48 -2.61
C VAL A 363 8.82 -11.79 -3.08
N GLN A 364 9.04 -10.55 -2.68
CA GLN A 364 10.21 -9.76 -3.06
C GLN A 364 10.90 -9.17 -1.83
N GLN A 365 12.21 -9.39 -1.67
CA GLN A 365 12.99 -8.63 -0.70
C GLN A 365 13.40 -7.31 -1.32
N VAL A 366 12.96 -6.21 -0.73
CA VAL A 366 13.28 -4.87 -1.17
C VAL A 366 14.63 -4.45 -0.59
N SER A 367 15.54 -4.01 -1.46
CA SER A 367 16.83 -3.44 -1.12
C SER A 367 17.15 -2.30 -2.09
N PHE A 368 16.69 -1.09 -1.76
CA PHE A 368 16.75 0.00 -2.70
C PHE A 368 18.18 0.47 -2.98
N ALA A 369 18.50 0.53 -4.28
CA ALA A 369 19.67 1.21 -4.79
C ALA A 369 19.26 2.62 -5.24
N PRO A 370 19.83 3.70 -4.68
CA PRO A 370 19.48 5.06 -5.08
C PRO A 370 19.58 5.31 -6.60
N ALA A 371 20.52 4.63 -7.27
CA ALA A 371 20.68 4.71 -8.72
C ALA A 371 19.50 4.11 -9.51
N GLU A 372 18.90 3.01 -9.02
CA GLU A 372 17.74 2.38 -9.65
C GLU A 372 16.46 3.19 -9.39
N LEU A 373 16.31 3.78 -8.19
CA LEU A 373 15.17 4.66 -7.86
C LEU A 373 15.08 5.90 -8.77
N VAL A 374 16.23 6.42 -9.24
CA VAL A 374 16.27 7.59 -10.15
C VAL A 374 16.34 7.20 -11.62
N ARG A 375 16.19 5.91 -11.93
CA ARG A 375 16.21 5.42 -13.30
C ARG A 375 14.95 5.92 -14.04
N PRO A 376 15.11 6.53 -15.22
CA PRO A 376 13.97 6.92 -16.02
C PRO A 376 13.26 5.67 -16.58
N MET A 377 11.96 5.78 -16.79
CA MET A 377 11.12 4.67 -17.25
C MET A 377 10.47 4.97 -18.60
N ALA A 378 10.34 3.97 -19.46
CA ALA A 378 9.52 4.11 -20.66
C ALA A 378 8.07 4.49 -20.30
N LEU A 379 7.36 5.16 -21.22
CA LEU A 379 6.00 5.66 -20.93
C LEU A 379 4.97 4.55 -20.75
N ASP A 380 5.22 3.38 -21.33
CA ASP A 380 4.41 2.16 -21.26
C ASP A 380 4.85 1.20 -20.14
N ALA A 381 5.86 1.58 -19.35
CA ALA A 381 6.31 0.77 -18.23
C ALA A 381 5.18 0.58 -17.19
N PRO A 382 5.06 -0.62 -16.58
CA PRO A 382 4.06 -0.86 -15.55
C PRO A 382 4.27 0.06 -14.34
N ALA A 383 3.17 0.48 -13.72
CA ALA A 383 3.17 1.33 -12.53
C ALA A 383 3.51 0.54 -11.26
N SER A 384 4.68 -0.10 -11.25
CA SER A 384 5.20 -0.89 -10.13
C SER A 384 6.72 -0.75 -10.05
N MET A 385 7.25 -0.76 -8.83
CA MET A 385 8.69 -0.82 -8.56
C MET A 385 9.15 -2.26 -8.38
N ASP A 386 10.35 -2.58 -8.84
CA ASP A 386 11.02 -3.82 -8.49
C ASP A 386 11.68 -3.76 -7.10
N ALA A 387 12.33 -4.86 -6.70
CA ALA A 387 13.05 -4.99 -5.44
C ALA A 387 14.17 -3.96 -5.22
N GLN A 388 14.77 -3.44 -6.30
CA GLN A 388 15.89 -2.50 -6.25
C GLN A 388 15.43 -1.04 -6.38
N GLY A 389 14.16 -0.81 -6.73
CA GLY A 389 13.52 0.49 -6.83
C GLY A 389 13.35 1.01 -8.25
N ALA A 390 13.76 0.25 -9.28
CA ALA A 390 13.49 0.63 -10.66
C ALA A 390 11.97 0.60 -10.89
N GLY A 391 11.44 1.62 -11.57
CA GLY A 391 9.99 1.80 -11.75
C GLY A 391 9.39 2.94 -10.93
N LEU A 392 10.14 3.57 -10.01
CA LEU A 392 9.64 4.67 -9.18
C LEU A 392 8.99 5.79 -10.02
N ALA A 393 9.61 6.16 -11.14
CA ALA A 393 9.06 7.18 -12.03
C ALA A 393 7.68 6.79 -12.59
N ALA A 394 7.46 5.52 -12.91
CA ALA A 394 6.17 5.03 -13.41
C ALA A 394 5.11 5.05 -12.31
N VAL A 395 5.47 4.64 -11.09
CA VAL A 395 4.56 4.71 -9.92
C VAL A 395 4.16 6.14 -9.61
N ILE A 396 5.11 7.07 -9.51
CA ILE A 396 4.80 8.49 -9.25
C ILE A 396 3.94 9.06 -10.37
N GLY A 397 4.20 8.69 -11.62
CA GLY A 397 3.38 9.09 -12.76
C GLY A 397 1.94 8.59 -12.67
N ALA A 398 1.74 7.37 -12.16
CA ALA A 398 0.41 6.81 -11.91
C ALA A 398 -0.28 7.51 -10.72
N LEU A 399 0.46 7.83 -9.65
CA LEU A 399 -0.07 8.59 -8.51
C LEU A 399 -0.50 10.00 -8.93
N GLU A 400 0.28 10.70 -9.76
CA GLU A 400 -0.09 12.01 -10.32
C GLU A 400 -1.37 11.96 -11.17
N ALA A 401 -1.56 10.87 -11.93
CA ALA A 401 -2.72 10.69 -12.80
C ALA A 401 -3.96 10.13 -12.07
N GLY A 402 -3.76 9.54 -10.89
CA GLY A 402 -4.77 8.84 -10.11
C GLY A 402 -5.62 9.74 -9.20
N PRO A 403 -6.29 9.14 -8.20
CA PRO A 403 -7.11 9.88 -7.24
C PRO A 403 -6.27 10.91 -6.47
N SER A 404 -6.72 12.16 -6.46
CA SER A 404 -5.96 13.26 -5.86
C SER A 404 -5.78 13.11 -4.35
N ASP A 405 -6.70 12.45 -3.64
CA ASP A 405 -6.57 12.20 -2.21
C ASP A 405 -5.41 11.24 -1.89
N VAL A 406 -5.21 10.20 -2.72
CA VAL A 406 -4.09 9.26 -2.59
C VAL A 406 -2.77 9.99 -2.83
N PHE A 407 -2.69 10.78 -3.90
CA PHE A 407 -1.51 11.61 -4.20
C PHE A 407 -1.19 12.60 -3.07
N LEU A 408 -2.20 13.27 -2.53
CA LEU A 408 -2.03 14.25 -1.45
C LEU A 408 -1.58 13.59 -0.14
N ARG A 409 -2.10 12.40 0.20
CA ARG A 409 -1.60 11.62 1.35
C ARG A 409 -0.14 11.22 1.16
N TRP A 410 0.17 10.62 0.01
CA TRP A 410 1.53 10.21 -0.34
C TRP A 410 2.53 11.37 -0.26
N ILE A 411 2.21 12.51 -0.89
CA ILE A 411 3.12 13.66 -0.89
C ILE A 411 3.26 14.27 0.52
N SER A 412 2.25 14.17 1.39
CA SER A 412 2.36 14.62 2.78
C SER A 412 3.49 13.90 3.51
N HIS A 413 3.56 12.57 3.40
CA HIS A 413 4.66 11.80 4.00
C HIS A 413 6.02 12.17 3.41
N ILE A 414 6.08 12.45 2.10
CA ILE A 414 7.32 12.93 1.45
C ILE A 414 7.77 14.29 2.02
N LYS A 415 6.84 15.23 2.21
CA LYS A 415 7.16 16.56 2.77
C LYS A 415 7.67 16.48 4.21
N GLU A 416 7.07 15.61 5.01
CA GLU A 416 7.48 15.35 6.38
C GLU A 416 8.86 14.66 6.43
N ALA A 417 9.09 13.68 5.56
CA ALA A 417 10.36 12.98 5.47
C ALA A 417 11.49 13.86 4.90
N ILE A 418 11.20 14.81 4.01
CA ILE A 418 12.22 15.61 3.32
C ILE A 418 11.87 17.09 3.40
N PRO A 419 12.29 17.77 4.49
CA PRO A 419 12.02 19.19 4.67
C PRO A 419 12.48 20.03 3.47
N GLY A 420 11.57 20.82 2.94
CA GLY A 420 11.83 21.70 1.79
C GLY A 420 11.43 21.12 0.44
N VAL A 421 11.04 19.85 0.32
CA VAL A 421 10.30 19.36 -0.85
C VAL A 421 8.86 19.85 -0.76
N GLU A 422 8.34 20.46 -1.82
CA GLU A 422 6.95 20.93 -1.91
C GLU A 422 6.06 20.03 -2.75
N THR A 423 6.63 19.35 -3.75
CA THR A 423 5.94 18.27 -4.47
C THR A 423 6.94 17.48 -5.30
N LEU A 424 6.56 16.28 -5.70
CA LEU A 424 7.23 15.51 -6.75
C LEU A 424 6.35 15.53 -8.00
N MET A 425 6.97 15.50 -9.17
CA MET A 425 6.27 15.46 -10.44
C MET A 425 7.03 14.66 -11.48
N THR A 426 6.33 14.15 -12.48
CA THR A 426 6.96 13.46 -13.60
C THR A 426 7.01 14.33 -14.85
N ARG A 427 8.07 14.14 -15.64
CA ARG A 427 8.26 14.81 -16.94
C ARG A 427 8.70 13.81 -17.98
N VAL A 428 8.20 13.98 -19.20
CA VAL A 428 8.64 13.18 -20.35
C VAL A 428 9.76 13.92 -21.06
N ILE A 429 10.89 13.25 -21.23
CA ILE A 429 12.07 13.73 -21.96
C ILE A 429 12.56 12.54 -22.79
N ASP A 430 12.71 12.69 -24.10
CA ASP A 430 13.18 11.64 -25.01
C ASP A 430 12.47 10.28 -24.79
N ASP A 431 11.12 10.30 -24.84
CA ASP A 431 10.23 9.15 -24.61
C ASP A 431 10.41 8.40 -23.29
N SER A 432 11.07 9.05 -22.32
CA SER A 432 11.30 8.50 -21.00
C SER A 432 10.76 9.43 -19.92
N ARG A 433 10.17 8.83 -18.88
CA ARG A 433 9.63 9.51 -17.71
C ARG A 433 10.72 9.70 -16.66
N TYR A 434 10.91 10.95 -16.27
CA TYR A 434 11.83 11.39 -15.22
C TYR A 434 11.05 11.99 -14.06
N VAL A 435 11.58 11.84 -12.85
CA VAL A 435 11.03 12.47 -11.64
C VAL A 435 11.79 13.75 -11.32
N PHE A 436 11.05 14.80 -11.02
CA PHE A 436 11.56 16.07 -10.52
C PHE A 436 10.97 16.35 -9.14
N ALA A 437 11.76 17.00 -8.29
CA ALA A 437 11.31 17.57 -7.03
C ALA A 437 11.21 19.09 -7.18
N GLU A 438 10.08 19.66 -6.77
CA GLU A 438 9.95 21.09 -6.54
C GLU A 438 10.30 21.38 -5.10
N MET A 439 11.30 22.23 -4.90
CA MET A 439 11.76 22.66 -3.60
C MET A 439 11.07 23.96 -3.19
N ARG A 440 11.07 24.25 -1.89
CA ARG A 440 10.62 25.53 -1.34
C ARG A 440 11.35 26.68 -2.04
N GLY A 441 10.57 27.67 -2.49
CA GLY A 441 11.08 28.75 -3.35
C GLY A 441 10.92 28.49 -4.84
N GLY A 442 10.27 27.39 -5.24
CA GLY A 442 9.88 27.09 -6.62
C GLY A 442 11.00 26.53 -7.50
N VAL A 443 12.15 26.17 -6.91
CA VAL A 443 13.27 25.57 -7.65
C VAL A 443 12.94 24.12 -7.96
N GLN A 444 12.93 23.75 -9.23
CA GLN A 444 12.71 22.38 -9.67
C GLN A 444 14.02 21.71 -10.07
N LEU A 445 14.28 20.54 -9.50
CA LEU A 445 15.51 19.78 -9.75
C LEU A 445 15.21 18.31 -10.02
N PRO A 446 15.97 17.64 -10.90
CA PRO A 446 15.83 16.20 -11.11
C PRO A 446 16.04 15.42 -9.82
N LEU A 447 15.29 14.34 -9.60
CA LEU A 447 15.33 13.56 -8.35
C LEU A 447 16.75 13.12 -7.97
N ARG A 448 17.59 12.77 -8.95
CA ARG A 448 19.02 12.42 -8.78
C ARG A 448 19.92 13.50 -8.16
N ARG A 449 19.42 14.72 -8.00
CA ARG A 449 20.13 15.83 -7.33
C ARG A 449 19.85 15.87 -5.82
N LEU A 450 18.88 15.11 -5.32
CA LEU A 450 18.66 14.94 -3.90
C LEU A 450 19.72 14.01 -3.28
N SER A 451 19.83 14.04 -1.95
CA SER A 451 20.70 13.10 -1.22
C SER A 451 20.23 11.66 -1.41
N SER A 452 21.15 10.69 -1.34
CA SER A 452 20.81 9.27 -1.42
C SER A 452 19.75 8.87 -0.39
N GLY A 453 19.83 9.40 0.84
CA GLY A 453 18.85 9.10 1.87
C GLY A 453 17.47 9.69 1.61
N SER A 454 17.39 10.86 0.97
CA SER A 454 16.13 11.42 0.50
C SER A 454 15.51 10.57 -0.62
N ILE A 455 16.33 10.06 -1.54
CA ILE A 455 15.86 9.19 -2.64
C ILE A 455 15.31 7.88 -2.07
N VAL A 456 16.03 7.24 -1.13
CA VAL A 456 15.58 6.01 -0.47
C VAL A 456 14.30 6.25 0.34
N ALA A 457 14.20 7.37 1.07
CA ALA A 457 12.99 7.76 1.79
C ALA A 457 11.78 7.87 0.85
N ILE A 458 11.95 8.49 -0.33
CA ILE A 458 10.88 8.56 -1.34
C ILE A 458 10.48 7.16 -1.81
N GLY A 459 11.44 6.28 -2.09
CA GLY A 459 11.16 4.90 -2.46
C GLY A 459 10.34 4.16 -1.40
N LEU A 460 10.77 4.26 -0.13
CA LEU A 460 10.12 3.59 1.00
C LEU A 460 8.71 4.12 1.26
N CYS A 461 8.51 5.44 1.22
CA CYS A 461 7.18 6.04 1.34
C CYS A 461 6.26 5.68 0.17
N THR A 462 6.82 5.31 -0.98
CA THR A 462 6.03 4.96 -2.17
C THR A 462 5.59 3.49 -2.16
N LEU A 463 6.21 2.63 -1.32
CA LEU A 463 5.92 1.20 -1.30
C LEU A 463 4.43 0.89 -1.10
N GLY A 464 3.82 1.56 -0.12
CA GLY A 464 2.43 1.38 0.30
C GLY A 464 1.36 1.91 -0.66
N TYR A 465 1.78 2.67 -1.67
CA TYR A 465 0.89 3.33 -2.63
C TYR A 465 0.84 2.63 -3.99
N GLN A 466 1.47 1.47 -4.10
CA GLN A 466 1.48 0.69 -5.34
C GLN A 466 0.30 -0.26 -5.40
N ASP A 467 -0.36 -0.34 -6.55
CA ASP A 467 -1.34 -1.38 -6.81
C ASP A 467 -0.63 -2.68 -7.21
N ARG A 468 -0.35 -3.53 -6.21
CA ARG A 468 0.31 -4.83 -6.41
C ARG A 468 -0.55 -5.94 -5.80
N LYS A 469 -1.36 -6.59 -6.64
CA LYS A 469 -2.14 -7.75 -6.23
C LYS A 469 -1.23 -8.93 -5.87
N ASP A 470 -1.64 -9.69 -4.85
CA ASP A 470 -1.02 -10.96 -4.43
C ASP A 470 0.51 -10.87 -4.32
N SER A 471 0.99 -9.81 -3.65
CA SER A 471 2.41 -9.54 -3.50
C SER A 471 2.78 -9.37 -2.02
N VAL A 472 3.96 -9.88 -1.65
CA VAL A 472 4.57 -9.72 -0.33
C VAL A 472 5.90 -9.02 -0.50
N LEU A 473 6.06 -7.87 0.12
CA LEU A 473 7.34 -7.16 0.16
C LEU A 473 8.00 -7.37 1.52
N ILE A 474 9.21 -7.89 1.50
CA ILE A 474 10.05 -8.06 2.68
C ILE A 474 11.07 -6.93 2.72
N VAL A 475 11.04 -6.11 3.76
CA VAL A 475 11.94 -4.95 3.91
C VAL A 475 12.78 -5.13 5.18
N GLU A 476 14.08 -5.35 5.02
CA GLU A 476 14.99 -5.54 6.16
C GLU A 476 15.78 -4.28 6.46
N ALA A 477 15.73 -3.82 7.72
CA ALA A 477 16.44 -2.63 8.21
C ALA A 477 16.26 -1.40 7.28
N PRO A 478 15.01 -1.00 6.97
CA PRO A 478 14.72 0.11 6.07
C PRO A 478 15.39 1.43 6.51
N GLU A 479 15.69 1.57 7.80
CA GLU A 479 16.40 2.72 8.37
C GLU A 479 17.84 2.88 7.85
N ALA A 480 18.50 1.81 7.38
CA ALA A 480 19.94 1.80 7.09
C ALA A 480 20.35 2.80 5.99
N GLY A 481 19.42 3.18 5.11
CA GLY A 481 19.66 4.08 3.99
C GLY A 481 19.04 5.47 4.15
N VAL A 482 18.36 5.78 5.28
CA VAL A 482 17.63 7.04 5.46
C VAL A 482 18.22 7.87 6.60
N HIS A 483 18.01 9.19 6.56
CA HIS A 483 18.51 10.07 7.61
C HIS A 483 17.70 9.85 8.91
N PRO A 484 18.33 9.78 10.10
CA PRO A 484 17.63 9.44 11.34
C PRO A 484 16.41 10.32 11.64
N SER A 485 16.48 11.61 11.34
CA SER A 485 15.38 12.56 11.57
C SER A 485 14.15 12.34 10.67
N THR A 486 14.24 11.47 9.66
CA THR A 486 13.18 11.23 8.67
C THR A 486 12.49 9.89 8.90
N ILE A 487 13.03 9.06 9.79
CA ILE A 487 12.58 7.68 9.99
C ILE A 487 11.09 7.61 10.36
N GLU A 488 10.61 8.48 11.24
CA GLU A 488 9.21 8.44 11.67
C GLU A 488 8.24 8.69 10.50
N ALA A 489 8.49 9.72 9.70
CA ALA A 489 7.69 10.05 8.53
C ALA A 489 7.75 8.95 7.46
N VAL A 490 8.95 8.36 7.26
CA VAL A 490 9.14 7.23 6.34
C VAL A 490 8.36 6.00 6.82
N ALA A 491 8.44 5.68 8.11
CA ALA A 491 7.72 4.56 8.70
C ALA A 491 6.20 4.72 8.51
N GLN A 492 5.65 5.91 8.73
CA GLN A 492 4.23 6.17 8.47
C GLN A 492 3.86 5.98 7.00
N GLY A 493 4.63 6.58 6.07
CA GLY A 493 4.36 6.46 4.63
C GLY A 493 4.52 5.03 4.09
N THR A 494 5.49 4.25 4.60
CA THR A 494 5.68 2.84 4.23
C THR A 494 4.54 1.96 4.75
N MET A 495 3.98 2.29 5.92
CA MET A 495 2.96 1.50 6.59
C MET A 495 1.52 1.91 6.22
N GLU A 496 1.36 3.00 5.47
CA GLU A 496 0.14 3.25 4.72
C GLU A 496 -0.02 2.13 3.69
N SER A 497 -1.11 1.38 3.71
CA SER A 497 -1.34 0.37 2.68
C SER A 497 -2.82 0.28 2.36
N ASP A 498 -3.12 0.30 1.06
CA ASP A 498 -4.37 -0.24 0.56
C ASP A 498 -4.31 -1.77 0.64
N SER A 499 -5.50 -2.37 0.67
CA SER A 499 -5.78 -3.75 1.06
C SER A 499 -5.09 -4.86 0.24
N SER A 500 -4.39 -4.56 -0.85
CA SER A 500 -3.90 -5.57 -1.80
C SER A 500 -2.45 -6.05 -1.60
N LEU A 501 -1.59 -5.27 -0.94
CA LEU A 501 -0.15 -5.53 -0.75
C LEU A 501 0.16 -5.88 0.72
N GLN A 502 0.99 -6.90 0.95
CA GLN A 502 1.47 -7.23 2.29
C GLN A 502 2.93 -6.81 2.45
N ILE A 503 3.21 -5.89 3.37
CA ILE A 503 4.59 -5.45 3.68
C ILE A 503 5.01 -6.08 5.02
N MET A 504 6.07 -6.88 4.99
CA MET A 504 6.71 -7.48 6.15
C MET A 504 8.05 -6.79 6.40
N LEU A 505 8.25 -6.26 7.59
CA LEU A 505 9.37 -5.37 7.86
C LEU A 505 10.15 -5.83 9.07
N THR A 506 11.49 -5.74 9.05
CA THR A 506 12.30 -5.80 10.28
C THR A 506 12.97 -4.48 10.52
N THR A 507 13.03 -4.03 11.77
CA THR A 507 13.73 -2.79 12.13
C THR A 507 14.46 -2.93 13.46
N TYR A 508 15.56 -2.20 13.57
CA TYR A 508 16.31 -1.97 14.80
C TYR A 508 16.17 -0.51 15.26
N SER A 509 15.37 0.30 14.59
CA SER A 509 15.24 1.72 14.88
C SER A 509 14.15 1.98 15.92
N PRO A 510 14.48 2.56 17.10
CA PRO A 510 13.48 3.01 18.06
C PRO A 510 12.49 4.01 17.47
N ALA A 511 12.96 4.88 16.55
CA ALA A 511 12.11 5.87 15.87
C ALA A 511 11.09 5.20 14.93
N TRP A 512 11.47 4.12 14.26
CA TRP A 512 10.53 3.35 13.42
C TRP A 512 9.47 2.68 14.30
N VAL A 513 9.90 2.06 15.39
CA VAL A 513 8.99 1.40 16.34
C VAL A 513 8.01 2.42 16.92
N ALA A 514 8.48 3.59 17.35
CA ALA A 514 7.65 4.68 17.88
C ALA A 514 6.58 5.20 16.91
N ALA A 515 6.79 5.04 15.60
CA ALA A 515 5.90 5.52 14.56
C ALA A 515 4.84 4.50 14.11
N VAL A 516 4.91 3.25 14.57
CA VAL A 516 4.05 2.15 14.12
C VAL A 516 3.05 1.73 15.21
N PRO A 517 1.78 1.45 14.86
CA PRO A 517 0.81 0.89 15.79
C PRO A 517 1.28 -0.40 16.47
N VAL A 518 1.01 -0.52 17.76
CA VAL A 518 1.45 -1.65 18.61
C VAL A 518 0.97 -3.01 18.09
N ASP A 519 -0.25 -3.09 17.56
CA ASP A 519 -0.85 -4.31 17.03
C ASP A 519 -0.11 -4.88 15.80
N ARG A 520 0.69 -4.05 15.13
CA ARG A 520 1.57 -4.44 14.02
C ARG A 520 2.94 -4.96 14.49
N LEU A 521 3.32 -4.70 15.73
CA LEU A 521 4.63 -5.13 16.25
C LEU A 521 4.65 -6.63 16.56
N ARG A 522 5.77 -7.28 16.24
CA ARG A 522 6.06 -8.69 16.51
C ARG A 522 7.46 -8.80 17.09
N ARG A 523 7.57 -9.16 18.36
CA ARG A 523 8.83 -9.19 19.10
C ARG A 523 9.43 -10.58 19.11
N PHE A 524 10.60 -10.73 18.50
CA PHE A 524 11.43 -11.91 18.60
C PHE A 524 12.20 -11.90 19.93
N VAL A 525 11.93 -12.90 20.77
CA VAL A 525 12.58 -13.10 22.05
C VAL A 525 13.25 -14.46 22.11
N ARG A 526 14.34 -14.56 22.86
CA ARG A 526 14.94 -15.83 23.23
C ARG A 526 14.57 -16.15 24.67
N GLU A 527 13.72 -17.15 24.87
CA GLU A 527 13.26 -17.62 26.17
C GLU A 527 13.66 -19.08 26.36
N ALA A 528 14.38 -19.38 27.45
CA ALA A 528 14.84 -20.74 27.77
C ALA A 528 15.55 -21.47 26.60
N GLY A 529 16.31 -20.72 25.78
CA GLY A 529 17.02 -21.26 24.62
C GLY A 529 16.21 -21.35 23.34
N ALA A 530 14.87 -21.23 23.42
CA ALA A 530 13.97 -21.24 22.27
C ALA A 530 13.66 -19.81 21.78
N ILE A 531 13.41 -19.66 20.48
CA ILE A 531 12.95 -18.40 19.90
C ILE A 531 11.42 -18.39 19.94
N ARG A 532 10.84 -17.30 20.43
CA ARG A 532 9.40 -17.05 20.41
C ARG A 532 9.12 -15.70 19.77
N VAL A 533 7.96 -15.59 19.15
CA VAL A 533 7.44 -14.31 18.65
C VAL A 533 6.23 -13.93 19.49
N LEU A 534 6.34 -12.81 20.18
CA LEU A 534 5.30 -12.25 21.03
C LEU A 534 4.63 -11.06 20.33
N PRO A 535 3.33 -10.83 20.55
CA PRO A 535 2.66 -9.63 20.06
C PRO A 535 3.23 -8.37 20.72
N GLY A 536 2.87 -7.23 20.14
CA GLY A 536 3.43 -5.92 20.47
C GLY A 536 3.27 -5.43 21.90
N ILE A 537 2.43 -5.97 22.78
CA ILE A 537 2.42 -5.67 24.24
C ILE A 537 1.91 -6.93 24.99
N ASP A 538 2.50 -7.23 26.15
CA ASP A 538 1.85 -7.94 27.26
C ASP A 538 1.39 -6.86 28.25
N ILE A 539 0.07 -6.63 28.35
CA ILE A 539 -0.49 -5.56 29.19
C ILE A 539 -0.43 -6.09 30.61
N GLY A 540 0.60 -5.70 31.36
CA GLY A 540 0.48 -5.67 32.81
C GLY A 540 -0.72 -4.79 33.14
N THR A 541 -1.72 -5.37 33.78
CA THR A 541 -2.97 -4.74 34.19
C THR A 541 -2.69 -3.42 34.92
N ASP A 542 -2.89 -2.30 34.24
CA ASP A 542 -3.38 -1.07 34.85
C ASP A 542 -4.23 -0.34 33.80
N ASP A 543 -5.48 -0.11 34.19
CA ASP A 543 -6.52 0.55 33.43
C ASP A 543 -6.09 2.01 33.13
N ASP A 544 -5.50 2.26 31.96
CA ASP A 544 -5.54 3.59 31.35
C ASP A 544 -5.57 3.50 29.82
N ALA A 545 -6.69 3.97 29.27
CA ALA A 545 -6.97 4.00 27.86
C ALA A 545 -6.26 5.19 27.19
N GLU A 546 -5.00 5.02 26.77
CA GLU A 546 -4.35 5.75 25.65
C GLU A 546 -2.89 5.32 25.48
N VAL A 547 -2.65 4.11 24.98
CA VAL A 547 -1.29 3.70 24.55
C VAL A 547 -1.32 3.34 23.07
N THR A 548 -1.35 4.36 22.21
CA THR A 548 -1.23 4.23 20.75
C THR A 548 0.22 4.19 20.27
N LYS A 549 1.20 4.38 21.17
CA LYS A 549 2.64 4.38 20.88
C LYS A 549 3.40 3.42 21.81
N PRO A 550 4.46 2.76 21.33
CA PRO A 550 5.21 1.80 22.13
C PRO A 550 5.97 2.45 23.30
N SER A 551 6.02 1.76 24.44
CA SER A 551 6.70 2.21 25.66
C SER A 551 8.23 2.00 25.60
N LEU A 552 8.96 2.69 26.48
CA LEU A 552 10.41 2.48 26.67
C LEU A 552 10.75 1.04 27.08
N ASP A 553 9.91 0.42 27.91
CA ASP A 553 10.10 -0.97 28.35
C ASP A 553 10.02 -1.96 27.17
N LEU A 554 9.20 -1.67 26.17
CA LEU A 554 9.14 -2.45 24.94
C LEU A 554 10.43 -2.36 24.14
N LEU A 555 11.02 -1.17 24.05
CA LEU A 555 12.28 -0.95 23.34
C LEU A 555 13.44 -1.68 24.04
N TYR A 556 13.52 -1.59 25.38
CA TYR A 556 14.48 -2.35 26.18
C TYR A 556 14.26 -3.87 26.06
N GLY A 557 13.02 -4.34 26.21
CA GLY A 557 12.66 -5.76 26.11
C GLY A 557 12.83 -6.36 24.71
N ALA A 558 12.91 -5.53 23.67
CA ALA A 558 13.25 -5.92 22.31
C ALA A 558 14.76 -5.87 22.01
N GLY A 559 15.59 -5.39 22.96
CA GLY A 559 17.03 -5.22 22.77
C GLY A 559 17.39 -4.14 21.76
N LEU A 560 16.57 -3.09 21.67
CA LEU A 560 16.76 -1.94 20.78
C LEU A 560 17.45 -0.75 21.46
N LEU A 561 17.60 -0.79 22.79
CA LEU A 561 18.24 0.23 23.63
C LEU A 561 19.35 -0.36 24.51
#